data_AF-A0A954WJ86-F1
#
_entry.id   AF-A0A954WJ86-F1
#
_cell.length_a   1.000
_cell.length_b   1.000
_cell.length_c   1.000
_cell.angle_alpha   90.00
_cell.angle_beta   90.00
_cell.angle_gamma   90.00
#
_symmetry.space_group_name_H-M   'P 1'
#
loop_
_entity.id
_entity.type
_entity.pdbx_description
1 polymer ?
#
loop_
_entity_poly.entity_id
_entity_poly.type
_entity_poly.pdbx_seq_one_letter_code
_entity_poly.pdbx_strand_id
1 'polypeptide(L)'
;HTFHEIQMYYPMRVVRGRQYKLIWNIAWPLPFPFASDLWAAPTWQAQYQQGSDAPYGKKTVGTYIQRPEFEMYDVRNDPHEGHNLATDPAYAKQLEALKKELKAFQNRTSDPWIMKWDYE
;
A
#
# COMPACT_ATOMS: atom_id res chain seq x y z
N HIS A 1 1.84 4.97 14.76
CA HIS A 1 1.02 3.84 14.29
C HIS A 1 -0.35 3.94 14.96
N THR A 2 -1.42 3.72 14.21
CA THR A 2 -2.77 3.65 14.76
C THR A 2 -3.29 2.27 14.39
N PHE A 3 -3.36 1.37 15.36
CA PHE A 3 -4.03 0.09 15.19
C PHE A 3 -5.50 0.35 14.91
N HIS A 4 -6.09 -0.35 13.93
CA HIS A 4 -7.55 -0.40 13.81
C HIS A 4 -8.14 -1.42 14.80
N GLU A 5 -7.37 -2.48 15.14
CA GLU A 5 -7.59 -3.41 16.25
C GLU A 5 -6.23 -3.93 16.78
N ILE A 6 -6.20 -4.52 18.00
CA ILE A 6 -4.98 -5.01 18.70
C ILE A 6 -4.11 -5.93 17.82
N GLN A 7 -4.72 -6.67 16.88
CA GLN A 7 -4.07 -7.71 16.07
C GLN A 7 -3.63 -7.23 14.67
N MET A 8 -3.92 -5.98 14.28
CA MET A 8 -3.79 -5.53 12.89
C MET A 8 -2.44 -4.85 12.61
N TYR A 9 -1.35 -5.59 12.77
CA TYR A 9 0.00 -5.09 12.46
C TYR A 9 0.25 -5.04 10.94
N TYR A 10 0.05 -3.86 10.35
CA TYR A 10 0.39 -3.58 8.94
C TYR A 10 0.82 -2.12 8.76
N PRO A 11 2.03 -1.74 9.23
CA PRO A 11 2.49 -0.38 9.14
C PRO A 11 2.72 0.03 7.67
N MET A 12 2.08 1.13 7.28
CA MET A 12 2.24 1.74 5.97
C MET A 12 2.79 3.16 6.11
N ARG A 13 3.54 3.62 5.11
CA ARG A 13 3.97 5.01 5.00
C ARG A 13 3.66 5.54 3.62
N VAL A 14 3.23 6.80 3.57
CA VAL A 14 2.75 7.41 2.34
C VAL A 14 3.40 8.77 2.17
N VAL A 15 3.86 9.05 0.96
CA VAL A 15 4.13 10.40 0.48
C VAL A 15 3.25 10.66 -0.74
N ARG A 16 2.60 11.81 -0.77
CA ARG A 16 1.72 12.22 -1.87
C ARG A 16 2.13 13.59 -2.35
N GLY A 17 2.69 13.64 -3.55
CA GLY A 17 2.91 14.86 -4.29
C GLY A 17 1.67 15.28 -5.09
N ARG A 18 1.86 16.23 -6.01
CA ARG A 18 0.79 16.72 -6.89
C ARG A 18 0.39 15.76 -8.01
N GLN A 19 1.32 14.92 -8.46
CA GLN A 19 1.11 13.96 -9.55
C GLN A 19 1.29 12.53 -9.10
N TYR A 20 2.32 12.27 -8.28
CA TYR A 20 2.62 10.91 -7.85
C TYR A 20 2.34 10.71 -6.37
N LYS A 21 1.90 9.50 -6.04
CA LYS A 21 1.76 8.99 -4.67
C LYS A 21 2.60 7.72 -4.55
N LEU A 22 3.33 7.61 -3.46
CA LEU A 22 4.02 6.38 -3.06
C LEU A 22 3.45 5.89 -1.74
N ILE A 23 3.13 4.60 -1.69
CA ILE A 23 2.84 3.85 -0.48
C ILE A 23 3.96 2.81 -0.30
N TRP A 24 4.52 2.75 0.89
CA TRP A 24 5.41 1.67 1.33
C TRP A 24 4.67 0.80 2.34
N ASN A 25 4.43 -0.45 1.96
CA ASN A 25 3.85 -1.50 2.79
C ASN A 25 4.99 -2.23 3.49
N ILE A 26 5.35 -1.78 4.70
CA ILE A 26 6.53 -2.28 5.42
C ILE A 26 6.39 -3.78 5.76
N ALA A 27 5.17 -4.24 6.01
CA ALA A 27 4.90 -5.65 6.29
C ALA A 27 4.28 -6.38 5.09
N TRP A 28 4.68 -6.04 3.86
CA TRP A 28 4.12 -6.61 2.63
C TRP A 28 4.14 -8.14 2.49
N PRO A 29 5.05 -8.91 3.13
CA PRO A 29 4.95 -10.38 3.05
C PRO A 29 3.74 -10.92 3.80
N LEU A 30 3.13 -10.12 4.69
CA LEU A 30 1.90 -10.48 5.40
C LEU A 30 0.67 -10.08 4.59
N PRO A 31 -0.46 -10.81 4.70
CA PRO A 31 -1.72 -10.36 4.14
C PRO A 31 -2.19 -9.08 4.84
N PHE A 32 -2.80 -8.17 4.07
CA PHE A 32 -3.40 -6.95 4.58
C PHE A 32 -4.51 -7.31 5.59
N PRO A 33 -4.40 -6.86 6.85
CA PRO A 33 -5.37 -7.21 7.88
C PRO A 33 -6.69 -6.48 7.63
N PHE A 34 -7.78 -7.17 7.92
CA PHE A 34 -9.14 -6.68 7.75
C PHE A 34 -9.81 -6.51 9.09
N ALA A 35 -10.44 -5.36 9.31
CA ALA A 35 -11.28 -5.15 10.49
C ALA A 35 -12.44 -6.13 10.45
N SER A 36 -12.84 -6.65 11.61
CA SER A 36 -13.81 -7.74 11.69
C SER A 36 -15.18 -7.39 11.09
N ASP A 37 -15.60 -6.14 11.23
CA ASP A 37 -16.83 -5.58 10.66
C ASP A 37 -16.77 -5.48 9.12
N LEU A 38 -15.65 -4.99 8.56
CA LEU A 38 -15.43 -4.93 7.11
C LEU A 38 -15.28 -6.32 6.49
N TRP A 39 -14.72 -7.28 7.22
CA TRP A 39 -14.67 -8.67 6.80
C TRP A 39 -16.06 -9.28 6.73
N ALA A 40 -16.93 -9.00 7.70
CA ALA A 40 -18.30 -9.50 7.72
C ALA A 40 -19.22 -8.83 6.69
N ALA A 41 -18.79 -7.74 6.05
CA ALA A 41 -19.61 -6.98 5.11
C ALA A 41 -20.09 -7.87 3.93
N PRO A 42 -21.39 -7.89 3.61
CA PRO A 42 -21.92 -8.69 2.50
C PRO A 42 -21.27 -8.38 1.15
N THR A 43 -20.89 -7.12 0.92
CA THR A 43 -20.21 -6.67 -0.30
C THR A 43 -18.82 -7.29 -0.46
N TRP A 44 -18.07 -7.43 0.63
CA TRP A 44 -16.79 -8.11 0.63
C TRP A 44 -16.97 -9.62 0.45
N GLN A 45 -17.84 -10.24 1.24
CA GLN A 45 -18.09 -11.68 1.19
C GLN A 45 -18.54 -12.14 -0.21
N ALA A 46 -19.39 -11.36 -0.88
CA ALA A 46 -19.85 -11.66 -2.24
C ALA A 46 -18.69 -11.73 -3.26
N GLN A 47 -17.68 -10.86 -3.15
CA GLN A 47 -16.51 -10.90 -4.04
C GLN A 47 -15.50 -11.96 -3.58
N TYR A 48 -15.26 -12.07 -2.29
CA TYR A 48 -14.34 -13.06 -1.73
C TYR A 48 -14.71 -14.50 -2.11
N GLN A 49 -16.01 -14.82 -2.09
CA GLN A 49 -16.53 -16.14 -2.49
C GLN A 49 -16.33 -16.46 -3.99
N GLN A 50 -16.13 -15.45 -4.83
CA GLN A 50 -15.82 -15.63 -6.25
C GLN A 50 -14.33 -15.96 -6.51
N GLY A 51 -13.47 -15.86 -5.48
CA GLY A 51 -12.06 -16.23 -5.54
C GLY A 51 -11.10 -15.05 -5.67
N SER A 52 -9.80 -15.34 -5.75
CA SER A 52 -8.73 -14.33 -5.75
C SER A 52 -8.74 -13.39 -6.95
N ASP A 53 -9.25 -13.85 -8.08
CA ASP A 53 -9.29 -13.06 -9.32
C ASP A 53 -10.56 -12.22 -9.45
N ALA A 54 -11.48 -12.35 -8.48
CA ALA A 54 -12.71 -11.58 -8.47
C ALA A 54 -12.41 -10.07 -8.40
N PRO A 55 -13.12 -9.25 -9.19
CA PRO A 55 -12.88 -7.82 -9.24
C PRO A 55 -13.29 -7.14 -7.93
N TYR A 56 -12.40 -6.30 -7.43
CA TYR A 56 -12.64 -5.43 -6.28
C TYR A 56 -12.18 -4.00 -6.62
N GLY A 57 -13.07 -3.25 -7.25
CA GLY A 57 -12.76 -1.94 -7.85
C GLY A 57 -11.85 -2.09 -9.07
N LYS A 58 -10.71 -1.39 -9.08
CA LYS A 58 -9.66 -1.54 -10.11
C LYS A 58 -8.61 -2.59 -9.75
N LYS A 59 -8.78 -3.28 -8.63
CA LYS A 59 -7.93 -4.38 -8.15
C LYS A 59 -8.70 -5.70 -8.19
N THR A 60 -8.05 -6.77 -7.77
CA THR A 60 -8.68 -8.07 -7.49
C THR A 60 -8.71 -8.32 -5.99
N VAL A 61 -9.54 -9.26 -5.53
CA VAL A 61 -9.54 -9.74 -4.14
C VAL A 61 -8.13 -10.15 -3.70
N GLY A 62 -7.42 -10.92 -4.53
CA GLY A 62 -6.08 -11.41 -4.24
C GLY A 62 -5.05 -10.29 -4.11
N THR A 63 -5.02 -9.33 -5.02
CA THR A 63 -4.09 -8.18 -4.96
C THR A 63 -4.43 -7.18 -3.87
N TYR A 64 -5.69 -7.17 -3.43
CA TYR A 64 -6.12 -6.35 -2.30
C TYR A 64 -5.64 -6.93 -0.96
N ILE A 65 -5.71 -8.26 -0.81
CA ILE A 65 -5.22 -9.01 0.36
C ILE A 65 -3.68 -9.03 0.36
N GLN A 66 -3.06 -9.39 -0.76
CA GLN A 66 -1.60 -9.46 -0.88
C GLN A 66 -1.07 -8.25 -1.65
N ARG A 67 -0.67 -7.21 -0.92
CA ARG A 67 -0.16 -5.97 -1.51
C ARG A 67 1.35 -6.06 -1.74
N PRO A 68 1.87 -5.43 -2.81
CA PRO A 68 3.30 -5.37 -3.04
C PRO A 68 3.98 -4.45 -2.02
N GLU A 69 5.30 -4.57 -1.86
CA GLU A 69 6.10 -3.70 -0.98
C GLU A 69 5.90 -2.21 -1.29
N PHE A 70 5.99 -1.86 -2.57
CA PHE A 70 5.81 -0.49 -3.04
C PHE A 70 4.62 -0.39 -3.98
N GLU A 71 3.77 0.59 -3.72
CA GLU A 71 2.68 0.99 -4.61
C GLU A 71 2.91 2.45 -5.02
N MET A 72 3.20 2.68 -6.31
CA MET A 72 3.39 4.01 -6.87
C MET A 72 2.31 4.30 -7.91
N TYR A 73 1.63 5.43 -7.79
CA TYR A 73 0.52 5.80 -8.67
C TYR A 73 0.69 7.21 -9.22
N ASP A 74 0.36 7.41 -10.49
CA ASP A 74 0.10 8.74 -11.05
C ASP A 74 -1.35 9.13 -10.75
N VAL A 75 -1.57 9.83 -9.63
CA VAL A 75 -2.91 10.21 -9.18
C VAL A 75 -3.61 11.27 -10.05
N ARG A 76 -2.90 11.87 -11.03
CA ARG A 76 -3.53 12.77 -12.00
C ARG A 76 -4.14 12.00 -13.15
N ASN A 77 -3.42 11.02 -13.67
CA ASN A 77 -3.84 10.23 -14.84
C ASN A 77 -4.61 8.96 -14.44
N ASP A 78 -4.37 8.44 -13.23
CA ASP A 78 -5.06 7.31 -12.62
C ASP A 78 -5.60 7.69 -11.24
N PRO A 79 -6.74 8.41 -11.18
CA PRO A 79 -7.33 8.84 -9.91
C PRO A 79 -7.86 7.69 -9.05
N HIS A 80 -7.95 6.48 -9.60
CA HIS A 80 -8.44 5.30 -8.90
C HIS A 80 -7.32 4.41 -8.36
N GLU A 81 -6.05 4.77 -8.58
CA GLU A 81 -4.88 4.01 -8.10
C GLU A 81 -4.95 2.53 -8.51
N GLY A 82 -5.42 2.28 -9.73
CA GLY A 82 -5.61 0.96 -10.30
C GLY A 82 -4.34 0.37 -10.92
N HIS A 83 -3.41 1.21 -11.38
CA HIS A 83 -2.21 0.78 -12.08
C HIS A 83 -0.95 1.13 -11.29
N ASN A 84 -0.34 0.11 -10.67
CA ASN A 84 0.89 0.28 -9.91
C ASN A 84 2.10 0.44 -10.84
N LEU A 85 2.78 1.57 -10.75
CA LEU A 85 3.97 1.95 -11.51
C LEU A 85 5.28 1.57 -10.81
N ALA A 86 5.24 1.02 -9.60
CA ALA A 86 6.44 0.77 -8.79
C ALA A 86 7.41 -0.24 -9.43
N THR A 87 6.92 -1.15 -10.27
CA THR A 87 7.74 -2.16 -10.97
C THR A 87 8.08 -1.77 -12.41
N ASP A 88 7.61 -0.60 -12.88
CA ASP A 88 7.87 -0.13 -14.24
C ASP A 88 9.26 0.56 -14.32
N PRO A 89 10.21 0.03 -15.12
CA PRO A 89 11.53 0.62 -15.28
C PRO A 89 11.51 2.09 -15.75
N ALA A 90 10.48 2.49 -16.52
CA ALA A 90 10.34 3.86 -17.00
C ALA A 90 10.16 4.88 -15.85
N TYR A 91 9.66 4.41 -14.70
CA TYR A 91 9.38 5.25 -13.52
C TYR A 91 10.36 5.03 -12.37
N ALA A 92 11.42 4.24 -12.56
CA ALA A 92 12.39 3.92 -11.51
C ALA A 92 13.01 5.18 -10.87
N LYS A 93 13.29 6.22 -11.66
CA LYS A 93 13.84 7.48 -11.16
C LYS A 93 12.85 8.22 -10.24
N GLN A 94 11.57 8.20 -10.59
CA GLN A 94 10.50 8.84 -9.83
C GLN A 94 10.23 8.07 -8.53
N LEU A 95 10.24 6.74 -8.59
CA LEU A 95 10.12 5.89 -7.41
C LEU A 95 11.24 6.20 -6.40
N GLU A 96 12.50 6.23 -6.85
CA GLU A 96 13.64 6.52 -5.97
C GLU A 96 13.60 7.95 -5.39
N ALA A 97 13.08 8.92 -6.15
CA ALA A 97 12.88 10.28 -5.63
C ALA A 97 11.84 10.29 -4.49
N LEU A 98 10.71 9.60 -4.66
CA LEU A 98 9.66 9.50 -3.65
C LEU A 98 10.12 8.71 -2.42
N LYS A 99 10.90 7.64 -2.58
CA LYS A 99 11.50 6.91 -1.45
C LYS A 99 12.42 7.81 -0.62
N LYS A 100 13.24 8.65 -1.28
CA LYS A 100 14.10 9.63 -0.58
C LYS A 100 13.28 10.66 0.18
N GLU A 101 12.22 11.19 -0.43
CA GLU A 101 11.31 12.13 0.24
C GLU A 101 10.65 11.48 1.47
N LEU A 102 10.19 10.23 1.33
CA LEU A 102 9.61 9.45 2.42
C LEU A 102 10.60 9.23 3.56
N LYS A 103 11.83 8.77 3.25
CA LYS A 103 12.90 8.56 4.25
C LYS A 103 13.30 9.87 4.93
N ALA A 104 13.37 10.98 4.20
CA ALA A 104 13.64 12.30 4.77
C ALA A 104 12.51 12.75 5.73
N PHE A 105 11.26 12.52 5.36
CA PHE A 105 10.12 12.80 6.22
C PHE A 105 10.16 11.97 7.50
N GLN A 106 10.42 10.65 7.39
CA GLN A 106 10.56 9.75 8.53
C GLN A 106 11.69 10.19 9.49
N ASN A 107 12.83 10.59 8.95
CA ASN A 107 13.95 11.13 9.75
C ASN A 107 13.52 12.37 10.54
N ARG A 108 12.88 13.32 9.85
CA ARG A 108 12.44 14.60 10.44
C ARG A 108 11.42 14.41 11.56
N THR A 109 10.59 13.37 11.48
CA THR A 109 9.56 13.08 12.49
C THR A 109 10.00 12.02 13.50
N SER A 110 11.29 11.61 13.47
CA SER A 110 11.82 10.54 14.33
C SER A 110 10.97 9.27 14.29
N ASP A 111 10.51 8.89 13.11
CA ASP A 111 9.68 7.70 12.92
C ASP A 111 10.49 6.43 13.20
N PRO A 112 10.15 5.63 14.23
CA PRO A 112 10.96 4.48 14.62
C PRO A 112 10.99 3.38 13.55
N TRP A 113 10.03 3.36 12.61
CA TRP A 113 10.06 2.43 11.48
C TRP A 113 11.11 2.77 10.42
N ILE A 114 11.83 3.90 10.54
CA ILE A 114 12.89 4.25 9.58
C ILE A 114 14.00 3.20 9.51
N MET A 115 14.25 2.46 10.60
CA MET A 115 15.22 1.37 10.61
C MET A 115 14.90 0.28 9.57
N LYS A 116 13.63 0.14 9.16
CA LYS A 116 13.21 -0.88 8.19
C LYS A 116 13.79 -0.71 6.79
N TRP A 117 14.34 0.45 6.46
CA TRP A 117 15.10 0.64 5.21
C TRP A 117 16.43 -0.11 5.17
N ASP A 118 16.98 -0.49 6.32
CA ASP A 118 18.33 -1.04 6.42
C ASP A 118 18.33 -2.55 6.78
N TYR A 119 17.17 -3.11 7.15
CA TYR A 119 17.01 -4.49 7.64
C TYR A 119 16.09 -5.36 6.76
N GLU A 120 15.60 -4.82 5.64
CA GLU A 120 14.82 -5.52 4.61
C GLU A 120 15.51 -5.39 3.26
#